data_AF-A0A8T4XA31-F1
#
_entry.id   AF-A0A8T4XA31-F1
#
_cell.length_a   1.000
_cell.length_b   1.000
_cell.length_c   1.000
_cell.angle_alpha   90.00
_cell.angle_beta   90.00
_cell.angle_gamma   90.00
#
_symmetry.space_group_name_H-M   'P 1'
#
loop_
_entity.id
_entity.type
_entity.pdbx_description
1 polymer ?
#
loop_
_entity_poly.entity_id
_entity_poly.type
_entity_poly.pdbx_seq_one_letter_code
_entity_poly.pdbx_strand_id
1 'polypeptide(L)'
;MYAIWFTFSKNDREYLKNTIDEISEKYHAPKFEPHITVYGLIDTEINKIDKITKEIILNQNSFLVKKSEILQSEELWKTIFIELKSNEQMELIHKNFKKYFDRVSKYDFKPHISLIYKILSTEEKIKIINNLDVKNEFQVNKLAIQKFSPDIKKWKIVKEYNLKNNQM
;
A
#
# COMPACT_ATOMS: atom_id res chain seq x y z
N MET A 1 -10.01 -10.85 9.40
CA MET A 1 -9.12 -9.67 9.39
C MET A 1 -9.02 -9.06 8.00
N TYR A 2 -9.00 -7.73 7.96
CA TYR A 2 -8.94 -6.92 6.74
C TYR A 2 -7.87 -5.84 6.87
N ALA A 3 -7.47 -5.26 5.74
CA ALA A 3 -6.64 -4.07 5.65
C ALA A 3 -7.28 -3.04 4.72
N ILE A 4 -7.07 -1.76 5.02
CA ILE A 4 -7.37 -0.65 4.13
C ILE A 4 -6.10 -0.27 3.39
N TRP A 5 -6.19 -0.22 2.07
CA TRP A 5 -5.10 0.13 1.17
C TRP A 5 -5.44 1.37 0.37
N PHE A 6 -4.47 2.27 0.19
CA PHE A 6 -4.47 3.14 -0.98
C PHE A 6 -4.02 2.34 -2.20
N THR A 7 -4.68 2.58 -3.32
CA THR A 7 -4.32 2.02 -4.62
C THR A 7 -4.26 3.13 -5.66
N PHE A 8 -3.59 2.83 -6.77
CA PHE A 8 -3.10 3.82 -7.71
C PHE A 8 -3.99 3.95 -8.94
N SER A 9 -3.76 5.04 -9.69
CA SER A 9 -4.27 5.20 -11.05
C SER A 9 -3.92 3.97 -11.90
N LYS A 10 -4.69 3.72 -12.97
CA LYS A 10 -4.48 2.55 -13.82
C LYS A 10 -3.01 2.45 -14.29
N ASN A 11 -2.47 3.55 -14.81
CA ASN A 11 -1.11 3.60 -15.34
C ASN A 11 -0.06 3.35 -14.25
N ASP A 12 -0.24 3.94 -13.06
CA ASP A 12 0.71 3.77 -11.95
C ASP A 12 0.63 2.39 -11.33
N ARG A 13 -0.58 1.83 -11.23
CA ARG A 13 -0.80 0.47 -10.77
C ARG A 13 -0.14 -0.51 -11.73
N GLU A 14 -0.34 -0.38 -13.04
CA GLU A 14 0.28 -1.25 -14.03
C GLU A 14 1.81 -1.14 -14.00
N TYR A 15 2.34 0.09 -13.92
CA TYR A 15 3.78 0.33 -13.78
C TYR A 15 4.37 -0.38 -12.54
N LEU A 16 3.80 -0.14 -11.35
CA LEU A 16 4.27 -0.74 -10.10
C LEU A 16 4.08 -2.27 -10.10
N LYS A 17 2.97 -2.76 -10.66
CA LYS A 17 2.67 -4.19 -10.79
C LYS A 17 3.73 -4.89 -11.63
N ASN A 18 4.12 -4.31 -12.77
CA ASN A 18 5.17 -4.87 -13.61
C ASN A 18 6.51 -4.94 -12.87
N THR A 19 6.90 -3.85 -12.19
CA THR A 19 8.12 -3.84 -11.37
C THR A 19 8.10 -4.92 -10.28
N ILE A 20 6.99 -5.05 -9.54
CA ILE A 20 6.83 -6.06 -8.49
C ILE A 20 6.89 -7.47 -9.09
N ASP A 21 6.20 -7.70 -10.19
CA ASP A 21 6.11 -9.02 -10.82
C ASP A 21 7.47 -9.47 -11.38
N GLU A 22 8.22 -8.58 -12.02
CA GLU A 22 9.57 -8.86 -12.54
C GLU A 22 10.55 -9.24 -11.41
N ILE A 23 10.58 -8.47 -10.33
CA ILE A 23 11.40 -8.79 -9.15
C ILE A 23 10.94 -10.11 -8.53
N SER A 24 9.62 -10.30 -8.39
CA SER A 24 9.06 -11.49 -7.75
C SER A 24 9.36 -12.76 -8.53
N GLU A 25 9.27 -12.72 -9.85
CA GLU A 25 9.66 -13.85 -10.71
C GLU A 25 11.13 -14.19 -10.57
N LYS A 26 12.01 -13.18 -10.73
CA LYS A 26 13.46 -13.36 -10.67
C LYS A 26 13.93 -13.97 -9.34
N TYR A 27 13.29 -13.59 -8.24
CA TYR A 27 13.66 -14.04 -6.90
C TYR A 27 12.70 -15.08 -6.34
N HIS A 28 11.80 -15.68 -7.13
CA HIS A 28 10.84 -16.70 -6.68
C HIS A 28 10.03 -16.27 -5.43
N ALA A 29 9.57 -15.03 -5.42
CA ALA A 29 8.73 -14.44 -4.38
C ALA A 29 7.25 -14.42 -4.81
N PRO A 30 6.30 -14.33 -3.87
CA PRO A 30 4.90 -14.16 -4.21
C PRO A 30 4.64 -12.80 -4.87
N LYS A 31 3.86 -12.80 -5.94
CA LYS A 31 3.30 -11.61 -6.57
C LYS A 31 2.14 -11.05 -5.74
N PHE A 32 1.98 -9.73 -5.74
CA PHE A 32 0.89 -9.05 -5.05
C PHE A 32 0.52 -7.74 -5.77
N GLU A 33 -0.62 -7.16 -5.38
CA GLU A 33 -1.07 -5.87 -5.91
C GLU A 33 -0.30 -4.72 -5.26
N PRO A 34 0.18 -3.72 -6.02
CA PRO A 34 0.84 -2.56 -5.43
C PRO A 34 -0.15 -1.77 -4.57
N HIS A 35 0.26 -1.43 -3.35
CA HIS A 35 -0.57 -0.71 -2.40
C HIS A 35 0.25 0.07 -1.39
N ILE A 36 -0.40 1.00 -0.68
CA ILE A 36 0.08 1.59 0.56
C ILE A 36 -0.90 1.18 1.66
N THR A 37 -0.42 0.52 2.72
CA THR A 37 -1.29 0.16 3.83
C THR A 37 -1.67 1.39 4.64
N VAL A 38 -2.95 1.75 4.63
CA VAL A 38 -3.51 2.86 5.42
C VAL A 38 -3.75 2.40 6.85
N TYR A 39 -4.43 1.27 7.00
CA TYR A 39 -4.73 0.70 8.31
C TYR A 39 -4.86 -0.82 8.21
N GLY A 40 -4.13 -1.55 9.04
CA GLY A 40 -4.07 -3.01 9.01
C GLY A 40 -4.84 -3.67 10.16
N LEU A 41 -4.92 -4.99 10.10
CA LEU A 41 -5.39 -5.85 11.20
C LEU A 41 -6.80 -5.55 11.69
N ILE A 42 -7.69 -5.08 10.82
CA ILE A 42 -9.06 -4.75 11.17
C ILE A 42 -9.84 -6.05 11.35
N ASP A 43 -10.32 -6.29 12.56
CA ASP A 43 -11.07 -7.51 12.90
C ASP A 43 -12.51 -7.18 13.26
N THR A 44 -13.29 -6.91 12.21
CA THR A 44 -14.72 -6.65 12.29
C THR A 44 -15.40 -7.05 10.99
N GLU A 45 -16.72 -6.93 10.93
CA GLU A 45 -17.50 -7.31 9.76
C GLU A 45 -17.25 -6.38 8.56
N ILE A 46 -17.20 -6.97 7.36
CA ILE A 46 -16.96 -6.22 6.13
C ILE A 46 -17.98 -5.10 5.89
N ASN A 47 -19.23 -5.27 6.33
CA ASN A 47 -20.28 -4.25 6.18
C ASN A 47 -19.98 -3.00 7.03
N LYS A 48 -19.41 -3.18 8.23
CA LYS A 48 -18.98 -2.07 9.08
C LYS A 48 -17.81 -1.33 8.45
N ILE A 49 -16.83 -2.06 7.92
CA ILE A 49 -15.67 -1.47 7.23
C ILE A 49 -16.14 -0.70 5.99
N ASP A 50 -17.01 -1.29 5.16
CA ASP A 50 -17.58 -0.65 3.97
C ASP A 50 -18.27 0.67 4.28
N LYS A 51 -19.12 0.71 5.32
CA LYS A 51 -19.83 1.92 5.75
C LYS A 51 -18.84 3.01 6.16
N ILE A 52 -17.87 2.68 7.01
CA ILE A 52 -16.84 3.62 7.49
C ILE A 52 -15.99 4.14 6.33
N THR A 53 -15.54 3.25 5.42
CA THR A 53 -14.75 3.66 4.26
C THR A 53 -15.51 4.64 3.38
N LYS A 54 -16.79 4.37 3.07
CA LYS A 54 -17.64 5.29 2.27
C LYS A 54 -17.79 6.65 2.92
N GLU A 55 -17.96 6.71 4.24
CA GLU A 55 -18.08 7.95 4.98
C GLU A 55 -16.78 8.78 4.92
N ILE A 56 -15.63 8.13 5.15
CA ILE A 56 -14.32 8.80 5.17
C ILE A 56 -13.98 9.39 3.79
N ILE A 57 -14.29 8.68 2.71
CA ILE A 57 -13.88 9.08 1.35
C ILE A 57 -14.83 10.07 0.66
N LEU A 58 -16.01 10.34 1.23
CA LEU A 58 -17.09 11.09 0.55
C LEU A 58 -16.63 12.42 -0.05
N ASN A 59 -15.63 13.06 0.56
CA ASN A 59 -15.04 14.34 0.13
C ASN A 59 -13.51 14.29 -0.02
N GLN A 60 -12.95 13.11 -0.28
CA GLN A 60 -11.51 12.96 -0.46
C GLN A 60 -11.17 12.93 -1.95
N ASN A 61 -10.24 13.78 -2.35
CA ASN A 61 -9.76 13.85 -3.72
C ASN A 61 -8.63 12.84 -3.98
N SER A 62 -8.36 12.54 -5.23
CA SER A 62 -7.15 11.84 -5.64
C SER A 62 -5.93 12.74 -5.38
N PHE A 63 -4.79 12.15 -5.01
CA PHE A 63 -3.57 12.91 -4.70
C PHE A 63 -2.30 12.22 -5.19
N LEU A 64 -1.25 13.01 -5.39
CA LEU A 64 0.09 12.50 -5.69
C LEU A 64 0.81 12.14 -4.39
N VAL A 65 1.50 11.00 -4.42
CA VAL A 65 2.49 10.62 -3.42
C VAL A 65 3.88 10.70 -4.05
N LYS A 66 4.85 11.16 -3.26
CA LYS A 66 6.23 11.34 -3.72
C LYS A 66 7.14 10.30 -3.07
N LYS A 67 7.95 9.64 -3.88
CA LYS A 67 9.07 8.82 -3.41
C LYS A 67 10.04 9.70 -2.61
N SER A 68 10.41 9.23 -1.43
CA SER A 68 11.59 9.72 -0.72
C SER A 68 12.82 9.00 -1.28
N GLU A 69 12.88 7.68 -1.06
CA GLU A 69 13.98 6.81 -1.46
C GLU A 69 13.51 5.35 -1.53
N ILE A 70 14.39 4.44 -1.97
CA ILE A 70 14.16 2.99 -1.92
C ILE A 70 14.99 2.44 -0.77
N LEU A 71 14.32 1.82 0.20
CA LEU A 71 14.92 1.27 1.40
C LEU A 71 14.78 -0.24 1.45
N GLN A 72 15.55 -0.85 2.35
CA GLN A 72 15.54 -2.28 2.62
C GLN A 72 15.66 -2.56 4.12
N SER A 73 15.13 -3.70 4.56
CA SER A 73 15.21 -4.15 5.96
C SER A 73 15.21 -5.67 6.06
N GLU A 74 15.29 -6.18 7.30
CA GLU A 74 15.14 -7.62 7.61
C GLU A 74 13.67 -8.04 7.78
N GLU A 75 12.72 -7.10 7.77
CA GLU A 75 11.31 -7.40 7.92
C GLU A 75 10.72 -7.91 6.59
N LEU A 76 9.93 -8.99 6.64
CA LEU A 76 9.29 -9.57 5.45
C LEU A 76 8.45 -8.55 4.67
N TRP A 77 7.68 -7.72 5.36
CA TRP A 77 6.78 -6.73 4.75
C TRP A 77 7.52 -5.49 4.22
N LYS A 78 8.79 -5.34 4.60
CA LYS A 78 9.66 -4.22 4.26
C LYS A 78 11.03 -4.71 3.79
N THR A 79 11.07 -5.83 3.06
CA THR A 79 12.34 -6.36 2.54
C THR A 79 12.99 -5.35 1.61
N ILE A 80 12.28 -4.92 0.58
CA ILE A 80 12.62 -3.78 -0.27
C ILE A 80 11.34 -3.00 -0.51
N PHE A 81 11.37 -1.70 -0.32
CA PHE A 81 10.19 -0.85 -0.43
C PHE A 81 10.55 0.57 -0.86
N ILE A 82 9.60 1.21 -1.54
CA ILE A 82 9.65 2.64 -1.82
C ILE A 82 9.14 3.35 -0.56
N GLU A 83 9.98 4.13 0.10
CA GLU A 83 9.54 5.03 1.16
C GLU A 83 8.88 6.27 0.54
N LEU A 84 7.74 6.68 1.08
CA LEU A 84 6.98 7.81 0.58
C LEU A 84 7.05 8.98 1.56
N LYS A 85 7.09 10.20 1.02
CA LYS A 85 6.86 11.40 1.82
C LYS A 85 5.41 11.41 2.27
N SER A 86 5.18 11.49 3.58
CA SER A 86 3.82 11.67 4.10
C SER A 86 3.26 13.03 3.65
N ASN A 87 1.96 13.07 3.41
CA ASN A 87 1.23 14.29 3.06
C ASN A 87 -0.04 14.41 3.91
N GLU A 88 -0.59 15.62 4.00
CA GLU A 88 -1.74 15.92 4.86
C GLU A 88 -2.95 15.03 4.56
N GLN A 89 -3.17 14.68 3.29
CA GLN A 89 -4.31 13.89 2.89
C GLN A 89 -4.20 12.42 3.34
N MET A 90 -3.01 11.83 3.23
CA MET A 90 -2.74 10.48 3.72
C MET A 90 -2.91 10.42 5.25
N GLU A 91 -2.33 11.38 5.96
CA GLU A 91 -2.44 11.49 7.42
C GLU A 91 -3.89 11.68 7.87
N LEU A 92 -4.66 12.53 7.18
CA LEU A 92 -6.06 12.77 7.48
C LEU A 92 -6.88 11.48 7.34
N ILE A 93 -6.71 10.76 6.23
CA ILE A 93 -7.45 9.52 5.97
C ILE A 93 -7.03 8.43 6.98
N HIS A 94 -5.73 8.26 7.23
CA HIS A 94 -5.22 7.33 8.25
C HIS A 94 -5.80 7.66 9.63
N LYS A 95 -5.73 8.93 10.07
CA LYS A 95 -6.27 9.39 11.35
C LYS A 95 -7.77 9.13 11.47
N ASN A 96 -8.53 9.31 10.39
CA ASN A 96 -9.95 9.03 10.40
C ASN A 96 -10.25 7.53 10.54
N PHE A 97 -9.51 6.65 9.86
CA PHE A 97 -9.63 5.21 10.11
C PHE A 97 -9.22 4.81 11.52
N LYS A 98 -8.15 5.41 12.05
CA LYS A 98 -7.68 5.15 13.41
C LYS A 98 -8.75 5.45 14.45
N LYS A 99 -9.52 6.54 14.32
CA LYS A 99 -10.64 6.86 15.22
C LYS A 99 -11.70 5.75 15.30
N TYR A 100 -11.90 5.00 14.23
CA TYR A 100 -12.93 3.97 14.15
C TYR A 100 -12.46 2.57 14.55
N PHE A 101 -11.18 2.26 14.30
CA PHE A 101 -10.64 0.91 14.46
C PHE A 101 -9.61 0.78 15.58
N ASP A 102 -9.47 1.82 16.40
CA ASP A 102 -8.36 2.01 17.34
C ASP A 102 -8.03 0.72 18.11
N ARG A 103 -6.90 0.12 17.73
CA ARG A 103 -6.18 -0.82 18.57
C ARG A 103 -5.10 -0.02 19.29
N VAL A 104 -4.97 -0.27 20.59
CA VAL A 104 -4.10 0.38 21.60
C VAL A 104 -2.60 0.56 21.20
N SER A 105 -2.18 0.08 20.03
CA SER A 105 -0.81 0.25 19.55
C SER A 105 -0.54 1.67 19.04
N LYS A 106 0.58 2.23 19.48
CA LYS A 106 1.25 3.41 18.91
C LYS A 106 1.79 3.14 17.50
N TYR A 107 0.94 2.70 16.56
CA TYR A 107 1.35 2.57 15.17
C TYR A 107 1.59 3.97 14.62
N ASP A 108 2.85 4.22 14.25
CA ASP A 108 3.29 5.39 13.52
C ASP A 108 3.10 5.12 12.03
N PHE A 109 2.33 5.96 11.35
CA PHE A 109 2.00 5.76 9.95
C PHE A 109 3.21 6.10 9.09
N LYS A 110 3.88 5.06 8.60
CA LYS A 110 5.06 5.16 7.75
C LYS A 110 4.71 4.67 6.35
N PRO A 111 4.24 5.56 5.46
CA PRO A 111 3.74 5.15 4.15
C PRO A 111 4.85 4.62 3.26
N HIS A 112 4.61 3.46 2.68
CA HIS A 112 5.55 2.79 1.78
C HIS A 112 4.81 1.92 0.76
N ILE A 113 5.51 1.59 -0.32
CA ILE A 113 5.09 0.61 -1.33
C ILE A 113 6.10 -0.53 -1.30
N SER A 114 5.70 -1.71 -0.81
CA SER A 114 6.56 -2.89 -0.85
C SER A 114 6.82 -3.31 -2.30
N LEU A 115 8.06 -3.72 -2.60
CA LEU A 115 8.46 -4.18 -3.94
C LEU A 115 8.66 -5.70 -4.00
N ILE A 116 8.90 -6.34 -2.86
CA ILE A 116 9.05 -7.79 -2.74
C ILE A 116 8.71 -8.25 -1.31
N TYR A 117 8.12 -9.43 -1.18
CA TYR A 117 7.91 -10.12 0.10
C TYR A 117 8.70 -11.43 0.14
N LYS A 118 9.98 -11.34 0.48
CA LYS A 118 10.87 -12.50 0.65
C LYS A 118 12.06 -12.09 1.50
N ILE A 119 12.41 -12.88 2.52
CA ILE A 119 13.67 -12.65 3.24
C ILE A 119 14.84 -12.93 2.29
N LEU A 120 15.70 -11.93 2.10
CA LEU A 120 16.83 -11.94 1.18
C LEU A 120 18.09 -11.49 1.91
N SER A 121 19.26 -11.90 1.42
CA SER A 121 20.53 -11.41 1.95
C SER A 121 20.73 -9.91 1.64
N THR A 122 21.60 -9.24 2.40
CA THR A 122 21.97 -7.83 2.12
C THR A 122 22.51 -7.64 0.71
N GLU A 123 23.31 -8.59 0.21
CA GLU A 123 23.87 -8.56 -1.15
C GLU A 123 22.78 -8.64 -2.23
N GLU A 124 21.82 -9.54 -2.06
CA GLU A 124 20.67 -9.66 -2.95
C GLU A 124 19.83 -8.37 -2.95
N LYS A 125 19.58 -7.79 -1.77
CA LYS A 125 18.83 -6.53 -1.62
C LYS A 125 19.53 -5.37 -2.32
N ILE A 126 20.84 -5.21 -2.12
CA ILE A 126 21.65 -4.18 -2.81
C ILE A 126 21.62 -4.39 -4.34
N LYS A 127 21.77 -5.64 -4.80
CA LYS A 127 21.72 -5.96 -6.22
C LYS A 127 20.38 -5.62 -6.85
N ILE A 128 19.28 -5.84 -6.14
CA ILE A 128 17.95 -5.42 -6.62
C ILE A 128 17.88 -3.89 -6.71
N ILE A 129 18.21 -3.19 -5.63
CA ILE A 129 18.12 -1.72 -5.55
C ILE A 129 18.93 -1.05 -6.65
N ASN A 130 20.17 -1.50 -6.91
CA ASN A 130 21.03 -0.91 -7.93
C ASN A 130 20.51 -1.09 -9.37
N ASN A 131 19.59 -2.05 -9.60
CA ASN A 131 18.97 -2.29 -10.90
C ASN A 131 17.56 -1.68 -11.01
N LEU A 132 17.07 -1.02 -9.97
CA LEU A 132 15.73 -0.44 -9.96
C LEU A 132 15.76 1.01 -10.47
N ASP A 133 15.08 1.26 -11.58
CA ASP A 133 14.73 2.61 -12.02
C ASP A 133 13.24 2.86 -11.79
N VAL A 134 12.94 3.39 -10.59
CA VAL A 134 11.57 3.68 -10.17
C VAL A 134 11.31 5.18 -10.26
N LYS A 135 10.22 5.60 -10.92
CA LYS A 135 9.84 7.02 -11.01
C LYS A 135 9.55 7.65 -9.63
N ASN A 136 9.48 8.98 -9.61
CA ASN A 136 9.44 9.73 -8.36
C ASN A 136 8.04 9.98 -7.78
N GLU A 137 6.97 9.84 -8.57
CA GLU A 137 5.61 10.17 -8.13
C GLU A 137 4.59 9.15 -8.62
N PHE A 138 3.55 8.95 -7.82
CA PHE A 138 2.43 8.05 -8.12
C PHE A 138 1.10 8.71 -7.77
N GLN A 139 0.10 8.57 -8.64
CA GLN A 139 -1.25 9.05 -8.42
C GLN A 139 -2.05 8.01 -7.63
N VAL A 140 -2.42 8.35 -6.40
CA VAL A 140 -3.41 7.61 -5.62
C VAL A 140 -4.80 8.12 -6.01
N ASN A 141 -5.69 7.22 -6.40
CA ASN A 141 -7.06 7.57 -6.79
C ASN A 141 -8.12 6.61 -6.23
N LYS A 142 -7.71 5.63 -5.42
CA LYS A 142 -8.61 4.62 -4.89
C LYS A 142 -8.25 4.19 -3.48
N LEU A 143 -9.26 3.75 -2.74
CA LEU A 143 -9.09 2.90 -1.57
C LEU A 143 -9.59 1.49 -1.88
N ALA A 144 -8.91 0.49 -1.33
CA ALA A 144 -9.32 -0.90 -1.41
C ALA A 144 -9.41 -1.51 -0.01
N ILE A 145 -10.40 -2.38 0.19
CA ILE A 145 -10.45 -3.27 1.36
C ILE A 145 -9.90 -4.61 0.93
N GLN A 146 -8.78 -5.01 1.53
CA GLN A 146 -8.20 -6.33 1.34
C GLN A 146 -8.63 -7.27 2.48
N LYS A 147 -8.97 -8.51 2.13
CA LYS A 147 -9.15 -9.62 3.08
C LYS A 147 -7.83 -10.35 3.24
N PHE A 148 -7.35 -10.39 4.48
CA PHE A 148 -6.09 -11.05 4.84
C PHE A 148 -6.14 -12.57 4.62
N SER A 149 -5.01 -13.13 4.18
CA SER A 149 -4.71 -14.55 4.19
C SER A 149 -3.22 -14.75 4.55
N PRO A 150 -2.86 -15.81 5.29
CA PRO A 150 -1.45 -16.17 5.51
C PRO A 150 -0.69 -16.45 4.21
N ASP A 151 -1.38 -16.96 3.20
CA ASP A 151 -0.87 -17.10 1.84
C ASP A 151 -1.15 -15.81 1.05
N ILE A 152 -0.09 -15.09 0.69
CA ILE A 152 -0.12 -13.83 -0.06
C ILE A 152 -0.82 -14.01 -1.42
N LYS A 153 -0.69 -15.19 -2.05
CA LYS A 153 -1.34 -15.48 -3.34
C LYS A 153 -2.86 -15.55 -3.22
N LYS A 154 -3.39 -15.70 -2.01
CA LYS A 154 -4.83 -15.73 -1.70
C LYS A 154 -5.36 -14.40 -1.16
N TRP A 155 -4.53 -13.35 -1.14
CA TRP A 155 -5.01 -12.01 -0.82
C TRP A 155 -6.07 -11.59 -1.83
N LYS A 156 -7.18 -11.05 -1.32
CA LYS A 156 -8.32 -10.67 -2.14
C LYS A 156 -8.75 -9.25 -1.80
N ILE A 157 -8.79 -8.40 -2.81
CA ILE A 157 -9.53 -7.13 -2.74
C ILE A 157 -11.01 -7.49 -2.76
N VAL A 158 -11.73 -7.15 -1.69
CA VAL A 158 -13.16 -7.46 -1.54
C VAL A 158 -14.05 -6.26 -1.88
N LYS A 159 -13.53 -5.03 -1.79
CA LYS A 159 -14.19 -3.79 -2.21
C LYS A 159 -13.15 -2.76 -2.66
N GLU A 160 -13.53 -1.91 -3.61
CA GLU A 160 -12.77 -0.75 -4.06
C GLU A 160 -13.65 0.50 -4.11
N TYR A 161 -13.03 1.66 -3.92
CA TYR A 161 -13.70 2.95 -3.97
C TYR A 161 -12.82 3.98 -4.64
N ASN A 162 -13.39 4.77 -5.54
CA ASN A 162 -12.68 5.88 -6.17
C ASN A 162 -12.67 7.09 -5.24
N LEU A 163 -11.53 7.76 -5.17
CA LEU A 163 -11.41 9.13 -4.70
C LEU A 163 -11.89 10.07 -5.81
N LYS A 164 -12.37 11.27 -5.44
CA LYS A 164 -12.80 12.26 -6.43
C LYS A 164 -11.61 12.69 -7.27
N ASN A 165 -11.72 12.66 -8.59
CA ASN A 165 -10.71 13.28 -9.44
C ASN A 165 -10.68 14.77 -9.12
N ASN A 166 -9.48 15.36 -8.95
CA ASN A 166 -9.38 16.81 -8.98
C ASN A 166 -9.83 17.25 -10.38
N GLN A 167 -11.01 17.87 -10.48
CA GLN A 167 -11.31 18.72 -11.63
C GLN A 167 -10.35 19.90 -11.51
N MET A 168 -9.32 19.91 -12.38
CA MET A 168 -8.64 21.15 -12.72
C MET A 168 -9.61 22.03 -13.50
#